data_AF-A0A7Y2NF87-F1
#
_entry.id   AF-A0A7Y2NF87-F1
#
_cell.length_a   1.000
_cell.length_b   1.000
_cell.length_c   1.000
_cell.angle_alpha   90.00
_cell.angle_beta   90.00
_cell.angle_gamma   90.00
#
_symmetry.space_group_name_H-M   'P 1'
#
loop_
_entity.id
_entity.type
_entity.pdbx_description
1 polymer ?
#
loop_
_entity_poly.entity_id
_entity_poly.type
_entity_poly.pdbx_seq_one_letter_code
_entity_poly.pdbx_strand_id
1 'polypeptide(L)'
;MTPIEPGLVELSERREVRIAGVRVAGRRRRPSGEKAALPRELRTSGWLWLVGGLAMIAIWISLFAFPESTNWWTERDMTILEWFVDLRNDTLTSLADGVAVLGSSWFVRVLRIGTLIALLSVRRFRHFFGVLLAIMVVQVVVDNLQTFIGRPRPFVPIIGDWDGASHPSGPVARLSVTLAAMAYTLVPTGKLRQMAFGVAGALVVALILARIYLGVDHPSDAVVAAIFSFAVLIVLFRWFAPEGAFPVTWKPGVTAHLDVTGERGAAIRRAVSDQLGLEVLEVKPFGLEGSGGSTPLRLKVAGDPDQYVFAKLYSQVHVRSDRWYKIGRTILYGSLEDEVHSTSVRRLVEYEDYIQRLMRDAGVPSAASLGIVEITPDREYLIVSEFLERSEELTNAEIDDAVIDDALGLIRCMWDAGLAHRDIKPANVMMSDGRVVLIDVAFGTVRPSPWRQAVDLANMMLILALRTDARRVYERALLQFAPEDIAEAFAATRSVTMPTQSRSSLALLKKQKGIDIVEEFRRLAPESEPISIQRWSPRRVGLTAGAAILGILVIMTVVQEIRGGGLL
;
A
#
# COMPACT_ATOMS: atom_id res chain seq x y z
N MET A 1 49.31 33.34 -13.25
CA MET A 1 48.49 32.20 -12.79
C MET A 1 49.45 31.08 -12.46
N THR A 2 49.72 30.88 -11.18
CA THR A 2 50.53 29.77 -10.67
C THR A 2 49.83 28.44 -11.00
N PRO A 3 50.54 27.41 -11.49
CA PRO A 3 49.93 26.12 -11.74
C PRO A 3 49.55 25.48 -10.41
N ILE A 4 48.31 25.03 -10.30
CA ILE A 4 47.78 24.29 -9.15
C ILE A 4 48.64 23.03 -8.97
N GLU A 5 49.23 22.87 -7.79
CA GLU A 5 50.13 21.76 -7.46
C GLU A 5 49.49 20.38 -7.69
N PRO A 6 50.28 19.37 -8.10
CA PRO A 6 49.83 17.98 -8.28
C PRO A 6 49.55 17.21 -6.97
N GLY A 7 49.35 17.90 -5.84
CA GLY A 7 49.12 17.31 -4.52
C GLY A 7 47.65 17.03 -4.16
N LEU A 8 46.68 17.39 -5.00
CA LEU A 8 45.25 17.26 -4.68
C LEU A 8 44.67 15.84 -4.82
N VAL A 9 45.45 14.86 -5.28
CA VAL A 9 44.98 13.46 -5.46
C VAL A 9 44.95 12.69 -4.14
N GLU A 10 45.67 13.13 -3.10
CA GLU A 10 45.68 12.46 -1.79
C GLU A 10 44.51 12.80 -0.87
N LEU A 11 43.69 13.82 -1.18
CA LEU A 11 42.55 14.23 -0.34
C LEU A 11 41.31 13.32 -0.46
N SER A 12 41.42 12.18 -1.16
CA SER A 12 40.36 11.17 -1.25
C SER A 12 40.78 9.81 -0.73
N GLU A 13 41.60 9.73 0.33
CA GLU A 13 41.64 8.50 1.12
C GLU A 13 40.21 8.18 1.57
N ARG A 14 39.60 7.19 0.91
CA ARG A 14 38.25 6.74 1.17
C ARG A 14 38.25 6.20 2.60
N ARG A 15 37.79 7.00 3.56
CA ARG A 15 37.74 6.65 4.99
C ARG A 15 37.13 5.26 5.15
N GLU A 16 37.96 4.30 5.55
CA GLU A 16 37.54 2.96 5.88
C GLU A 16 37.03 2.96 7.32
N VAL A 17 35.82 2.46 7.50
CA VAL A 17 35.20 2.29 8.82
C VAL A 17 34.78 0.84 8.95
N ARG A 18 34.96 0.23 10.13
CA ARG A 18 34.37 -1.07 10.44
C ARG A 18 33.17 -0.86 11.34
N ILE A 19 32.00 -1.34 10.91
CA ILE A 19 30.75 -1.31 11.69
C ILE A 19 30.31 -2.76 11.86
N ALA A 20 30.25 -3.26 13.11
CA ALA A 20 29.91 -4.65 13.42
C ALA A 20 30.71 -5.68 12.60
N GLY A 21 32.02 -5.46 12.47
CA GLY A 21 32.92 -6.34 11.69
C GLY A 21 32.86 -6.17 10.16
N VAL A 22 31.87 -5.42 9.64
CA VAL A 22 31.70 -5.17 8.20
C VAL A 22 32.61 -4.02 7.76
N ARG A 23 33.42 -4.27 6.72
CA ARG A 23 34.28 -3.26 6.09
C ARG A 23 33.44 -2.31 5.24
N VAL A 24 33.36 -1.04 5.66
CA VAL A 24 32.70 0.04 4.94
C VAL A 24 33.77 0.95 4.34
N ALA A 25 33.91 0.92 3.01
CA ALA A 25 34.90 1.73 2.32
C ALA A 25 34.35 2.31 1.01
N GLY A 26 34.76 3.53 0.67
CA GLY A 26 34.53 4.04 -0.68
C GLY A 26 33.13 4.52 -1.01
N ARG A 27 32.44 5.10 -0.02
CA ARG A 27 31.22 5.87 -0.25
C ARG A 27 31.45 6.92 -1.34
N ARG A 28 30.60 6.90 -2.36
CA ARG A 28 30.60 7.81 -3.50
C ARG A 28 29.46 8.81 -3.33
N ARG A 29 29.81 10.10 -3.20
CA ARG A 29 28.81 11.16 -3.32
C ARG A 29 28.37 11.26 -4.79
N ARG A 30 27.08 11.11 -5.06
CA ARG A 30 26.50 11.39 -6.38
C ARG A 30 26.68 12.88 -6.73
N PRO A 31 27.30 13.23 -7.88
CA PRO A 31 27.31 14.58 -8.42
C PRO A 31 25.90 15.13 -8.61
N SER A 32 25.76 16.45 -8.52
CA SER A 32 24.49 17.14 -8.79
C SER A 32 24.00 16.84 -10.21
N GLY A 33 22.75 16.36 -10.34
CA GLY A 33 22.13 16.04 -11.63
C GLY A 33 22.30 14.59 -12.10
N GLU A 34 23.13 13.78 -11.44
CA GLU A 34 23.16 12.33 -11.71
C GLU A 34 21.83 11.70 -11.30
N LYS A 35 21.30 10.79 -12.15
CA LYS A 35 20.02 10.12 -11.89
C LYS A 35 20.14 9.22 -10.65
N ALA A 36 19.04 9.07 -9.92
CA ALA A 36 18.96 8.08 -8.86
C ALA A 36 19.14 6.65 -9.39
N ALA A 37 19.49 5.71 -8.50
CA ALA A 37 19.78 4.32 -8.84
C ALA A 37 18.61 3.67 -9.59
N LEU A 38 17.38 3.97 -9.17
CA LEU A 38 16.17 3.66 -9.93
C LEU A 38 15.39 4.97 -10.22
N PRO A 39 15.44 5.49 -11.46
CA PRO A 39 14.81 6.77 -11.80
C PRO A 39 13.28 6.67 -11.85
N ARG A 40 12.59 7.79 -11.58
CA ARG A 40 11.13 7.89 -11.65
C ARG A 40 10.64 7.69 -13.10
N GLU A 41 9.73 6.74 -13.33
CA GLU A 41 9.11 6.44 -14.65
C GLU A 41 8.19 7.55 -15.22
N LEU A 42 8.14 8.75 -14.64
CA LEU A 42 7.13 9.77 -14.99
C LEU A 42 7.35 10.47 -16.34
N ARG A 43 8.48 10.26 -17.04
CA ARG A 43 8.93 11.21 -18.07
C ARG A 43 8.16 11.23 -19.39
N THR A 44 7.48 10.17 -19.80
CA THR A 44 6.78 10.15 -21.10
C THR A 44 5.29 9.99 -20.97
N SER A 45 4.81 9.04 -20.16
CA SER A 45 3.37 8.86 -20.01
C SER A 45 2.71 10.05 -19.28
N GLY A 46 3.32 10.57 -18.22
CA GLY A 46 2.71 11.61 -17.38
C GLY A 46 2.43 12.92 -18.12
N TRP A 47 3.35 13.35 -18.98
CA TRP A 47 3.18 14.53 -19.83
C TRP A 47 2.07 14.34 -20.87
N LEU A 48 2.03 13.19 -21.56
CA LEU A 48 0.96 12.88 -22.51
C LEU A 48 -0.43 12.90 -21.84
N TRP A 49 -0.53 12.46 -20.58
CA TRP A 49 -1.79 12.53 -19.82
C TRP A 49 -2.17 13.96 -19.41
N LEU A 50 -1.21 14.78 -18.99
CA LEU A 50 -1.47 16.20 -18.69
C LEU A 50 -1.96 16.95 -19.93
N VAL A 51 -1.28 16.73 -21.05
CA VAL A 51 -1.70 17.31 -22.35
C VAL A 51 -3.07 16.78 -22.75
N GLY A 52 -3.33 15.48 -22.61
CA GLY A 52 -4.64 14.88 -22.90
C GLY A 52 -5.77 15.42 -22.01
N GLY A 53 -5.51 15.61 -20.71
CA GLY A 53 -6.47 16.19 -19.78
C GLY A 53 -6.75 17.67 -20.07
N LEU A 54 -5.72 18.45 -20.38
CA LEU A 54 -5.88 19.85 -20.79
C LEU A 54 -6.64 19.94 -22.13
N ALA A 55 -6.34 19.06 -23.08
CA ALA A 55 -7.05 18.97 -24.35
C ALA A 55 -8.54 18.63 -24.14
N MET A 56 -8.85 17.69 -23.24
CA MET A 56 -10.24 17.38 -22.87
C MET A 56 -10.98 18.62 -22.34
N ILE A 57 -10.37 19.35 -21.39
CA ILE A 57 -10.97 20.57 -20.83
C ILE A 57 -11.16 21.62 -21.92
N ALA A 58 -10.18 21.79 -22.80
CA ALA A 58 -10.25 22.73 -23.91
C ALA A 58 -11.37 22.36 -24.92
N ILE A 59 -11.53 21.07 -25.25
CA ILE A 59 -12.63 20.57 -26.09
C ILE A 59 -13.97 20.88 -25.42
N TRP A 60 -14.08 20.65 -24.12
CA TRP A 60 -15.31 20.89 -23.37
C TRP A 60 -15.69 22.38 -23.31
N ILE A 61 -14.72 23.25 -23.05
CA ILE A 61 -14.88 24.71 -23.11
C ILE A 61 -15.30 25.12 -24.53
N SER A 62 -14.67 24.57 -25.57
CA SER A 62 -15.01 24.84 -26.96
C SER A 62 -16.43 24.39 -27.34
N LEU A 63 -16.91 23.27 -26.78
CA LEU A 63 -18.25 22.76 -27.06
C LEU A 63 -19.37 23.61 -26.45
N PHE A 64 -19.15 24.20 -25.26
CA PHE A 64 -20.25 24.78 -24.47
C PHE A 64 -20.06 26.22 -24.00
N ALA A 65 -18.83 26.74 -23.92
CA ALA A 65 -18.58 28.04 -23.30
C ALA A 65 -18.72 29.22 -24.26
N PHE A 66 -18.54 29.01 -25.57
CA PHE A 66 -18.54 30.08 -26.57
C PHE A 66 -19.52 29.78 -27.71
N PRO A 67 -20.50 30.67 -27.98
CA PRO A 67 -21.52 30.42 -29.00
C PRO A 67 -20.97 30.12 -30.40
N GLU A 68 -19.93 30.84 -30.83
CA GLU A 68 -19.32 30.64 -32.16
C GLU A 68 -18.74 29.24 -32.33
N SER A 69 -18.02 28.73 -31.32
CA SER A 69 -17.46 27.38 -31.39
C SER A 69 -18.52 26.30 -31.21
N THR A 70 -19.53 26.52 -30.36
CA THR A 70 -20.67 25.60 -30.21
C THR A 70 -21.41 25.42 -31.54
N ASN A 71 -21.65 26.51 -32.28
CA ASN A 71 -22.28 26.46 -33.60
C ASN A 71 -21.40 25.70 -34.60
N TRP A 72 -20.10 25.97 -34.62
CA TRP A 72 -19.15 25.25 -35.47
C TRP A 72 -19.17 23.73 -35.20
N TRP A 73 -19.15 23.32 -33.93
CA TRP A 73 -19.25 21.91 -33.54
C TRP A 73 -20.56 21.28 -34.00
N THR A 74 -21.67 21.99 -33.81
CA THR A 74 -23.01 21.53 -34.19
C THR A 74 -23.10 21.34 -35.71
N GLU A 75 -22.60 22.29 -36.51
CA GLU A 75 -22.57 22.16 -37.97
C GLU A 75 -21.75 20.95 -38.43
N ARG A 76 -20.58 20.72 -37.82
CA ARG A 76 -19.72 19.57 -38.16
C ARG A 76 -20.38 18.25 -37.77
N ASP A 77 -20.95 18.16 -36.56
CA ASP A 77 -21.69 16.99 -36.10
C ASP A 77 -22.84 16.66 -37.06
N MET A 78 -23.62 17.67 -37.46
CA MET A 78 -24.74 17.51 -38.40
C MET A 78 -24.28 17.08 -39.80
N THR A 79 -23.19 17.67 -40.32
CA THR A 79 -22.63 17.28 -41.62
C THR A 79 -22.26 15.79 -41.65
N ILE A 80 -21.64 15.30 -40.56
CA ILE A 80 -21.27 13.89 -40.43
C ILE A 80 -22.53 13.03 -40.33
N LEU A 81 -23.51 13.43 -39.53
CA LEU A 81 -24.76 12.70 -39.34
C LEU A 81 -25.56 12.58 -40.64
N GLU A 82 -25.69 13.66 -41.41
CA GLU A 82 -26.35 13.66 -42.73
C GLU A 82 -25.67 12.67 -43.69
N TRP A 83 -24.34 12.66 -43.73
CA TRP A 83 -23.60 11.66 -44.52
C TRP A 83 -23.91 10.22 -44.11
N PHE A 84 -24.04 9.95 -42.81
CA PHE A 84 -24.45 8.64 -42.32
C PHE A 84 -25.91 8.30 -42.66
N VAL A 85 -26.81 9.28 -42.68
CA VAL A 85 -28.21 9.10 -43.11
C VAL A 85 -28.28 8.66 -44.57
N ASP A 86 -27.47 9.26 -45.43
CA ASP A 86 -27.41 8.93 -46.87
C ASP A 86 -26.87 7.51 -47.14
N LEU A 87 -26.07 6.96 -46.23
CA LEU A 87 -25.55 5.60 -46.32
C LEU A 87 -26.54 4.52 -45.88
N ARG A 88 -27.70 4.90 -45.35
CA ARG A 88 -28.62 3.94 -44.71
C ARG A 88 -29.21 2.95 -45.70
N ASN A 89 -29.17 1.67 -45.32
CA ASN A 89 -29.86 0.58 -46.00
C ASN A 89 -30.16 -0.55 -45.00
N ASP A 90 -31.08 -1.45 -45.36
CA ASP A 90 -31.56 -2.52 -44.47
C ASP A 90 -30.44 -3.39 -43.88
N THR A 91 -29.38 -3.65 -44.66
CA THR A 91 -28.25 -4.47 -44.23
C THR A 91 -27.38 -3.74 -43.21
N LEU A 92 -26.98 -2.51 -43.50
CA LEU A 92 -26.17 -1.69 -42.60
C LEU A 92 -26.95 -1.31 -41.34
N THR A 93 -28.27 -1.12 -41.44
CA THR A 93 -29.14 -0.85 -40.29
C THR A 93 -29.20 -2.06 -39.37
N SER A 94 -29.43 -3.26 -39.90
CA SER A 94 -29.42 -4.50 -39.10
C SER A 94 -28.07 -4.73 -38.42
N LEU A 95 -26.96 -4.40 -39.10
CA LEU A 95 -25.62 -4.47 -38.53
C LEU A 95 -25.42 -3.43 -37.41
N ALA A 96 -25.84 -2.18 -37.64
CA ALA A 96 -25.74 -1.10 -36.66
C ALA A 96 -26.55 -1.41 -35.40
N ASP A 97 -27.77 -1.95 -35.53
CA ASP A 97 -28.59 -2.40 -34.41
C ASP A 97 -27.90 -3.52 -33.63
N GLY A 98 -27.33 -4.51 -34.32
CA GLY A 98 -26.57 -5.59 -33.70
C GLY A 98 -25.35 -5.08 -32.91
N VAL A 99 -24.63 -4.09 -33.44
CA VAL A 99 -23.50 -3.45 -32.75
C VAL A 99 -23.97 -2.55 -31.60
N ALA A 100 -25.13 -1.90 -31.72
CA ALA A 100 -25.69 -1.05 -30.69
C ALA A 100 -26.00 -1.81 -29.38
N VAL A 101 -26.18 -3.14 -29.45
CA VAL A 101 -26.31 -4.03 -28.28
C VAL A 101 -25.11 -3.90 -27.32
N LEU A 102 -23.91 -3.58 -27.83
CA LEU A 102 -22.73 -3.33 -26.99
C LEU A 102 -22.95 -2.18 -25.99
N GLY A 103 -23.80 -1.20 -26.33
CA GLY A 103 -24.17 -0.09 -25.46
C GLY A 103 -25.36 -0.40 -24.54
N SER A 104 -26.00 -1.55 -24.68
CA SER A 104 -27.17 -1.90 -23.87
C SER A 104 -26.79 -2.03 -22.38
N SER A 105 -27.69 -1.55 -21.51
CA SER A 105 -27.50 -1.62 -20.06
C SER A 105 -27.30 -3.06 -19.58
N TRP A 106 -27.99 -4.02 -20.21
CA TRP A 106 -27.86 -5.44 -19.89
C TRP A 106 -26.47 -6.01 -20.24
N PHE A 107 -25.99 -5.78 -21.47
CA PHE A 107 -24.68 -6.27 -21.91
C PHE A 107 -23.56 -5.74 -21.02
N VAL A 108 -23.53 -4.42 -20.79
CA VAL A 108 -22.51 -3.78 -19.96
C VAL A 108 -22.57 -4.29 -18.52
N ARG A 109 -23.77 -4.51 -17.97
CA ARG A 109 -23.96 -5.05 -16.62
C ARG A 109 -23.38 -6.45 -16.46
N VAL A 110 -23.60 -7.35 -17.42
CA VAL A 110 -23.01 -8.70 -17.39
C VAL A 110 -21.49 -8.62 -17.33
N LEU A 111 -20.87 -7.73 -18.13
CA LEU A 111 -19.42 -7.51 -18.09
C LEU A 111 -18.96 -6.95 -16.74
N ARG A 112 -19.67 -5.97 -16.17
CA ARG A 112 -19.36 -5.38 -14.86
C ARG A 112 -19.42 -6.41 -13.74
N ILE A 113 -20.53 -7.13 -13.63
CA ILE A 113 -20.73 -8.16 -12.60
C ILE A 113 -19.67 -9.26 -12.75
N GLY A 114 -19.42 -9.74 -13.98
CA GLY A 114 -18.37 -10.73 -14.26
C GLY A 114 -16.98 -10.25 -13.82
N THR A 115 -16.65 -8.99 -14.10
CA THR A 115 -15.38 -8.37 -13.68
C THR A 115 -15.27 -8.28 -12.16
N LEU A 116 -16.32 -7.80 -11.49
CA LEU A 116 -16.35 -7.67 -10.03
C LEU A 116 -16.24 -9.03 -9.33
N ILE A 117 -16.96 -10.04 -9.81
CA ILE A 117 -16.86 -11.42 -9.32
C ILE A 117 -15.45 -11.95 -9.53
N ALA A 118 -14.87 -11.80 -10.74
CA ALA A 118 -13.52 -12.25 -11.01
C ALA A 118 -12.50 -11.64 -10.04
N LEU A 119 -12.57 -10.32 -9.81
CA LEU A 119 -11.69 -9.61 -8.87
C LEU A 119 -11.87 -10.08 -7.42
N LEU A 120 -13.10 -10.39 -7.02
CA LEU A 120 -13.41 -10.93 -5.69
C LEU A 120 -12.85 -12.36 -5.53
N SER A 121 -13.04 -13.22 -6.54
CA SER A 121 -12.54 -14.60 -6.56
C SER A 121 -11.01 -14.65 -6.44
N VAL A 122 -10.29 -13.72 -7.08
CA VAL A 122 -8.84 -13.59 -6.94
C VAL A 122 -8.41 -12.71 -5.76
N ARG A 123 -9.34 -12.33 -4.87
CA ARG A 123 -9.12 -11.51 -3.65
C ARG A 123 -8.39 -10.18 -3.91
N ARG A 124 -8.56 -9.59 -5.10
CA ARG A 124 -7.96 -8.30 -5.48
C ARG A 124 -8.82 -7.12 -5.05
N PHE A 125 -9.05 -6.99 -3.75
CA PHE A 125 -9.96 -5.98 -3.18
C PHE A 125 -9.66 -4.54 -3.62
N ARG A 126 -8.39 -4.14 -3.73
CA ARG A 126 -8.04 -2.79 -4.20
C ARG A 126 -8.48 -2.53 -5.64
N HIS A 127 -8.31 -3.51 -6.52
CA HIS A 127 -8.77 -3.39 -7.91
C HIS A 127 -10.29 -3.40 -7.96
N PHE A 128 -10.95 -4.27 -7.17
CA PHE A 128 -12.41 -4.31 -7.02
C PHE A 128 -12.99 -2.94 -6.66
N PHE A 129 -12.51 -2.32 -5.57
CA PHE A 129 -12.96 -1.00 -5.16
C PHE A 129 -12.57 0.09 -6.15
N GLY A 130 -11.44 -0.04 -6.84
CA GLY A 130 -11.02 0.87 -7.92
C GLY A 130 -11.98 0.85 -9.12
N VAL A 131 -12.40 -0.34 -9.57
CA VAL A 131 -13.38 -0.49 -10.66
C VAL A 131 -14.73 0.10 -10.25
N LEU A 132 -15.19 -0.22 -9.04
CA LEU A 132 -16.47 0.27 -8.52
C LEU A 132 -16.49 1.80 -8.43
N LEU A 133 -15.41 2.40 -7.89
CA LEU A 133 -15.26 3.85 -7.81
C LEU A 133 -15.24 4.50 -9.20
N ALA A 134 -14.54 3.90 -10.17
CA ALA A 134 -14.50 4.43 -11.53
C ALA A 134 -15.87 4.39 -12.21
N ILE A 135 -16.61 3.29 -12.08
CA ILE A 135 -17.98 3.18 -12.59
C ILE A 135 -18.87 4.24 -11.96
N MET A 136 -18.83 4.37 -10.63
CA MET A 136 -19.64 5.34 -9.89
C MET A 136 -19.33 6.78 -10.31
N VAL A 137 -18.05 7.16 -10.38
CA VAL A 137 -17.65 8.52 -10.78
C VAL A 137 -18.09 8.82 -12.21
N VAL A 138 -17.85 7.91 -13.16
CA VAL A 138 -18.27 8.11 -14.56
C VAL A 138 -19.79 8.26 -14.64
N GLN A 139 -20.54 7.37 -14.00
CA GLN A 139 -22.00 7.41 -14.03
C GLN A 139 -22.55 8.69 -13.41
N VAL A 140 -22.15 9.04 -12.18
CA VAL A 140 -22.62 10.25 -11.51
C VAL A 140 -22.32 11.49 -12.34
N VAL A 141 -21.11 11.61 -12.89
CA VAL A 141 -20.76 12.77 -13.71
C VAL A 141 -21.59 12.81 -15.00
N VAL A 142 -21.72 11.70 -15.72
CA VAL A 142 -22.52 11.62 -16.96
C VAL A 142 -23.98 11.98 -16.71
N ASP A 143 -24.60 11.39 -15.70
CA ASP A 143 -26.03 11.61 -15.38
C ASP A 143 -26.29 13.08 -15.00
N ASN A 144 -25.38 13.69 -14.21
CA ASN A 144 -25.48 15.10 -13.86
C ASN A 144 -25.27 15.99 -15.09
N LEU A 145 -24.28 15.70 -15.94
CA LEU A 145 -24.03 16.49 -17.15
C LEU A 145 -25.22 16.44 -18.12
N GLN A 146 -25.84 15.27 -18.30
CA GLN A 146 -27.05 15.14 -19.11
C GLN A 146 -28.20 15.99 -18.56
N THR A 147 -28.35 16.03 -17.24
CA THR A 147 -29.39 16.82 -16.56
C THR A 147 -29.13 18.33 -16.65
N PHE A 148 -27.89 18.78 -16.42
CA PHE A 148 -27.56 20.21 -16.37
C PHE A 148 -27.40 20.85 -17.75
N ILE A 149 -26.85 20.12 -18.73
CA ILE A 149 -26.63 20.66 -20.08
C ILE A 149 -27.89 20.50 -20.93
N GLY A 150 -28.58 19.35 -20.82
CA GLY A 150 -29.81 19.11 -21.57
C GLY A 150 -29.63 19.20 -23.10
N ARG A 151 -28.45 18.85 -23.64
CA ARG A 151 -28.19 18.94 -25.10
C ARG A 151 -29.23 18.11 -25.86
N PRO A 152 -29.93 18.69 -26.86
CA PRO A 152 -30.93 17.95 -27.62
C PRO A 152 -30.28 16.85 -28.46
N ARG A 153 -31.08 15.83 -28.78
CA ARG A 153 -30.71 14.76 -29.71
C ARG A 153 -30.47 15.34 -31.13
N PRO A 154 -29.70 14.63 -31.98
CA PRO A 154 -29.51 15.03 -33.37
C PRO A 154 -30.82 15.31 -34.12
N PHE A 155 -30.85 16.37 -34.93
CA PHE A 155 -32.01 16.73 -35.75
C PHE A 155 -32.04 15.97 -37.08
N VAL A 156 -31.79 14.66 -37.04
CA VAL A 156 -31.89 13.73 -38.17
C VAL A 156 -32.90 12.64 -37.81
N PRO A 157 -33.47 11.89 -38.78
CA PRO A 157 -34.35 10.77 -38.45
C PRO A 157 -33.63 9.76 -37.55
N ILE A 158 -34.15 9.59 -36.33
CA ILE A 158 -33.60 8.65 -35.35
C ILE A 158 -34.28 7.29 -35.56
N ILE A 159 -33.48 6.27 -35.83
CA ILE A 159 -33.98 4.91 -36.14
C ILE A 159 -33.60 3.87 -35.08
N GLY A 160 -32.93 4.29 -34.00
CA GLY A 160 -32.57 3.43 -32.88
C GLY A 160 -33.12 3.93 -31.54
N ASP A 161 -33.07 3.07 -30.52
CA ASP A 161 -33.54 3.38 -29.17
C ASP A 161 -32.67 4.45 -28.48
N TRP A 162 -33.32 5.38 -27.80
CA TRP A 162 -32.66 6.46 -27.07
C TRP A 162 -33.46 6.87 -25.84
N ASP A 163 -32.77 7.47 -24.87
CA ASP A 163 -33.35 8.02 -23.65
C ASP A 163 -32.49 9.19 -23.16
N GLY A 164 -33.12 10.21 -22.55
CA GLY A 164 -32.46 11.40 -22.02
C GLY A 164 -31.68 12.24 -23.04
N ALA A 165 -30.85 13.15 -22.52
CA ALA A 165 -30.04 14.08 -23.30
C ALA A 165 -28.90 13.38 -24.07
N SER A 166 -28.42 14.00 -25.15
CA SER A 166 -27.34 13.47 -25.99
C SER A 166 -25.95 13.58 -25.37
N HIS A 167 -25.69 14.67 -24.62
CA HIS A 167 -24.37 14.95 -24.07
C HIS A 167 -24.20 14.62 -22.59
N PRO A 168 -23.12 13.92 -22.20
CA PRO A 168 -22.31 13.03 -23.04
C PRO A 168 -23.07 11.71 -23.33
N SER A 169 -22.61 10.93 -24.31
CA SER A 169 -23.26 9.63 -24.62
C SER A 169 -23.10 8.63 -23.46
N GLY A 170 -24.17 8.41 -22.71
CA GLY A 170 -24.17 7.51 -21.54
C GLY A 170 -23.75 6.07 -21.87
N PRO A 171 -24.32 5.42 -22.91
CA PRO A 171 -23.94 4.06 -23.26
C PRO A 171 -22.48 3.91 -23.70
N VAL A 172 -21.94 4.88 -24.44
CA VAL A 172 -20.51 4.91 -24.80
C VAL A 172 -19.65 5.09 -23.55
N ALA A 173 -20.01 5.99 -22.64
CA ALA A 173 -19.29 6.18 -21.38
C ALA A 173 -19.26 4.90 -20.54
N ARG A 174 -20.41 4.23 -20.39
CA ARG A 174 -20.56 2.99 -19.61
C ARG A 174 -19.77 1.82 -20.19
N LEU A 175 -19.81 1.62 -21.50
CA LEU A 175 -19.01 0.58 -22.16
C LEU A 175 -17.51 0.88 -22.03
N SER A 176 -17.11 2.12 -22.30
CA SER A 176 -15.71 2.55 -22.30
C SER A 176 -15.05 2.32 -20.94
N VAL A 177 -15.67 2.79 -19.84
CA VAL A 177 -15.11 2.59 -18.49
C VAL A 177 -15.03 1.11 -18.13
N THR A 178 -16.00 0.29 -18.56
CA THR A 178 -16.07 -1.15 -18.25
C THR A 178 -14.98 -1.92 -18.99
N LEU A 179 -14.85 -1.75 -20.31
CA LEU A 179 -13.82 -2.45 -21.09
C LEU A 179 -12.41 -1.99 -20.70
N ALA A 180 -12.24 -0.71 -20.44
CA ALA A 180 -10.96 -0.18 -19.96
C ALA A 180 -10.61 -0.76 -18.57
N ALA A 181 -11.58 -0.85 -17.66
CA ALA A 181 -11.39 -1.47 -16.35
C ALA A 181 -11.03 -2.96 -16.45
N MET A 182 -11.68 -3.70 -17.35
CA MET A 182 -11.36 -5.11 -17.62
C MET A 182 -9.92 -5.26 -18.12
N ALA A 183 -9.54 -4.49 -19.14
CA ALA A 183 -8.18 -4.52 -19.69
C ALA A 183 -7.14 -4.17 -18.62
N TYR A 184 -7.42 -3.17 -17.78
CA TYR A 184 -6.49 -2.73 -16.74
C TYR A 184 -6.34 -3.75 -15.59
N THR A 185 -7.44 -4.38 -15.17
CA THR A 185 -7.47 -5.14 -13.91
C THR A 185 -7.38 -6.66 -14.08
N LEU A 186 -7.73 -7.20 -15.25
CA LEU A 186 -7.72 -8.63 -15.53
C LEU A 186 -6.50 -9.08 -16.35
N VAL A 187 -5.88 -8.17 -17.11
CA VAL A 187 -4.79 -8.49 -18.04
C VAL A 187 -3.43 -7.99 -17.50
N PRO A 188 -2.39 -8.85 -17.42
CA PRO A 188 -1.04 -8.48 -17.01
C PRO A 188 -0.36 -7.52 -17.98
N THR A 189 0.64 -6.81 -17.47
CA THR A 189 1.33 -5.75 -18.21
C THR A 189 2.10 -6.33 -19.39
N GLY A 190 2.10 -5.61 -20.49
CA GLY A 190 2.83 -5.97 -21.70
C GLY A 190 1.93 -6.02 -22.93
N LYS A 191 2.34 -6.83 -23.91
CA LYS A 191 1.68 -6.90 -25.23
C LYS A 191 0.22 -7.30 -25.14
N LEU A 192 -0.13 -8.24 -24.26
CA LEU A 192 -1.52 -8.70 -24.11
C LEU A 192 -2.43 -7.60 -23.60
N ARG A 193 -1.99 -6.76 -22.65
CA ARG A 193 -2.80 -5.62 -22.21
C ARG A 193 -2.93 -4.55 -23.29
N GLN A 194 -1.87 -4.30 -24.06
CA GLN A 194 -1.96 -3.39 -25.21
C GLN A 194 -2.98 -3.89 -26.23
N MET A 195 -2.97 -5.20 -26.54
CA MET A 195 -3.99 -5.82 -27.39
C MET A 195 -5.38 -5.70 -26.78
N ALA A 196 -5.54 -5.94 -25.47
CA ALA A 196 -6.81 -5.79 -24.79
C ALA A 196 -7.35 -4.35 -24.86
N PHE A 197 -6.49 -3.33 -24.71
CA PHE A 197 -6.87 -1.94 -24.93
C PHE A 197 -7.20 -1.64 -26.39
N GLY A 198 -6.49 -2.25 -27.34
CA GLY A 198 -6.81 -2.14 -28.77
C GLY A 198 -8.18 -2.71 -29.10
N VAL A 199 -8.50 -3.91 -28.58
CA VAL A 199 -9.83 -4.53 -28.74
C VAL A 199 -10.92 -3.71 -28.06
N ALA A 200 -10.67 -3.22 -26.83
CA ALA A 200 -11.59 -2.34 -26.13
C ALA A 200 -11.88 -1.06 -26.94
N GLY A 201 -10.84 -0.43 -27.48
CA GLY A 201 -10.96 0.74 -28.34
C GLY A 201 -11.76 0.45 -29.61
N ALA A 202 -11.50 -0.68 -30.28
CA ALA A 202 -12.23 -1.08 -31.48
C ALA A 202 -13.74 -1.29 -31.20
N LEU A 203 -14.09 -1.93 -30.08
CA LEU A 203 -15.48 -2.13 -29.67
C LEU A 203 -16.19 -0.80 -29.34
N VAL A 204 -15.49 0.12 -28.67
CA VAL A 204 -16.02 1.46 -28.38
C VAL A 204 -16.24 2.24 -29.68
N VAL A 205 -15.27 2.23 -30.60
CA VAL A 205 -15.41 2.89 -31.91
C VAL A 205 -16.55 2.28 -32.72
N ALA A 206 -16.70 0.96 -32.72
CA ALA A 206 -17.82 0.30 -33.38
C ALA A 206 -19.18 0.76 -32.81
N LEU A 207 -19.29 0.85 -31.47
CA LEU A 207 -20.50 1.39 -30.83
C LEU A 207 -20.75 2.85 -31.21
N ILE A 208 -19.71 3.71 -31.23
CA ILE A 208 -19.83 5.11 -31.62
C ILE A 208 -20.36 5.22 -33.05
N LEU A 209 -19.78 4.46 -34.00
CA LEU A 209 -20.21 4.47 -35.40
C LEU A 209 -21.66 3.99 -35.55
N ALA A 210 -22.04 2.91 -34.85
CA ALA A 210 -23.42 2.43 -34.85
C ALA A 210 -24.39 3.51 -34.32
N ARG A 211 -24.01 4.21 -33.25
CA ARG A 211 -24.83 5.27 -32.64
C ARG A 211 -25.02 6.49 -33.54
N ILE A 212 -23.97 6.88 -34.26
CA ILE A 212 -24.03 7.96 -35.26
C ILE A 212 -24.90 7.51 -36.45
N TYR A 213 -24.68 6.30 -36.96
CA TYR A 213 -25.47 5.73 -38.06
C TYR A 213 -26.98 5.70 -37.73
N LEU A 214 -27.33 5.27 -36.51
CA LEU A 214 -28.73 5.23 -36.02
C LEU A 214 -29.31 6.62 -35.71
N GLY A 215 -28.49 7.69 -35.76
CA GLY A 215 -28.90 9.07 -35.50
C GLY A 215 -29.13 9.38 -34.02
N VAL A 216 -28.62 8.55 -33.10
CA VAL A 216 -28.94 8.64 -31.66
C VAL A 216 -28.06 9.65 -30.94
N ASP A 217 -26.75 9.64 -31.20
CA ASP A 217 -25.76 10.49 -30.53
C ASP A 217 -25.06 11.40 -31.54
N HIS A 218 -24.69 12.63 -31.13
CA HIS A 218 -23.76 13.44 -31.92
C HIS A 218 -22.35 12.81 -31.87
N PRO A 219 -21.56 12.88 -32.97
CA PRO A 219 -20.19 12.37 -32.98
C PRO A 219 -19.33 12.94 -31.84
N SER A 220 -19.42 14.24 -31.57
CA SER A 220 -18.71 14.89 -30.46
C SER A 220 -19.09 14.32 -29.08
N ASP A 221 -20.39 14.08 -28.82
CA ASP A 221 -20.88 13.55 -27.55
C ASP A 221 -20.34 12.14 -27.26
N ALA A 222 -20.28 11.33 -28.30
CA ALA A 222 -19.80 9.95 -28.24
C ALA A 222 -18.29 9.88 -27.99
N VAL A 223 -17.51 10.72 -28.67
CA VAL A 223 -16.05 10.79 -28.49
C VAL A 223 -15.67 11.34 -27.12
N VAL A 224 -16.32 12.43 -26.67
CA VAL A 224 -16.08 13.01 -25.34
C VAL A 224 -16.39 12.00 -24.24
N ALA A 225 -17.50 11.28 -24.34
CA ALA A 225 -17.88 10.21 -23.41
C ALA A 225 -16.79 9.13 -23.28
N ALA A 226 -16.26 8.66 -24.41
CA ALA A 226 -15.21 7.64 -24.42
C ALA A 226 -13.94 8.15 -23.75
N ILE A 227 -13.41 9.30 -24.19
CA ILE A 227 -12.14 9.81 -23.66
C ILE A 227 -12.28 10.15 -22.17
N PHE A 228 -13.41 10.71 -21.73
CA PHE A 228 -13.67 11.01 -20.32
C PHE A 228 -13.62 9.74 -19.46
N SER A 229 -14.32 8.68 -19.87
CA SER A 229 -14.33 7.40 -19.15
C SER A 229 -12.93 6.79 -19.01
N PHE A 230 -12.13 6.80 -20.08
CA PHE A 230 -10.74 6.33 -20.04
C PHE A 230 -9.88 7.19 -19.10
N ALA A 231 -10.02 8.52 -19.17
CA ALA A 231 -9.25 9.44 -18.33
C ALA A 231 -9.55 9.24 -16.84
N VAL A 232 -10.84 9.16 -16.45
CA VAL A 232 -11.26 8.92 -15.07
C VAL A 232 -10.69 7.62 -14.55
N LEU A 233 -10.81 6.53 -15.30
CA LEU A 233 -10.26 5.22 -14.91
C LEU A 233 -8.76 5.31 -14.62
N ILE A 234 -8.00 5.89 -15.55
CA ILE A 234 -6.54 5.94 -15.45
C ILE A 234 -6.09 6.78 -14.25
N VAL A 235 -6.72 7.94 -14.04
CA VAL A 235 -6.41 8.83 -12.90
C VAL A 235 -6.70 8.10 -11.59
N LEU A 236 -7.88 7.45 -11.48
CA LEU A 236 -8.26 6.71 -10.30
C LEU A 236 -7.33 5.53 -10.03
N PHE A 237 -6.97 4.73 -11.02
CA PHE A 237 -6.06 3.60 -10.83
C PHE A 237 -4.64 4.03 -10.50
N ARG A 238 -4.11 5.11 -11.12
CA ARG A 238 -2.80 5.65 -10.73
C ARG A 238 -2.76 6.14 -9.29
N TRP A 239 -3.86 6.69 -8.79
CA TRP A 239 -3.96 7.17 -7.42
C TRP A 239 -4.20 6.02 -6.43
N PHE A 240 -5.17 5.14 -6.73
CA PHE A 240 -5.71 4.15 -5.80
C PHE A 240 -5.03 2.78 -5.87
N ALA A 241 -4.64 2.32 -7.06
CA ALA A 241 -4.01 1.01 -7.28
C ALA A 241 -2.88 1.12 -8.32
N PRO A 242 -1.77 1.82 -8.00
CA PRO A 242 -0.68 2.02 -8.94
C PRO A 242 -0.01 0.68 -9.29
N GLU A 243 0.33 0.53 -10.56
CA GLU A 243 0.76 -0.74 -11.13
C GLU A 243 2.07 -1.30 -10.54
N GLY A 244 3.06 -0.44 -10.27
CA GLY A 244 4.32 -0.87 -9.62
C GLY A 244 4.13 -1.34 -8.17
N ALA A 245 2.97 -1.07 -7.57
CA ALA A 245 2.61 -1.43 -6.21
C ALA A 245 1.70 -2.65 -6.15
N PHE A 246 0.75 -2.71 -7.08
CA PHE A 246 -0.27 -3.74 -7.14
C PHE A 246 -0.29 -4.33 -8.55
N PRO A 247 0.77 -5.04 -8.97
CA PRO A 247 0.85 -5.56 -10.32
C PRO A 247 -0.22 -6.63 -10.53
N VAL A 248 -0.81 -6.63 -11.73
CA VAL A 248 -1.73 -7.68 -12.17
C VAL A 248 -0.89 -8.84 -12.71
N THR A 249 -0.76 -9.91 -11.93
CA THR A 249 -0.07 -11.16 -12.33
C THR A 249 -1.01 -12.34 -12.29
N TRP A 250 -0.94 -13.24 -13.27
CA TRP A 250 -1.72 -14.49 -13.25
C TRP A 250 -1.15 -15.55 -12.31
N LYS A 251 0.10 -15.39 -11.86
CA LYS A 251 0.70 -16.24 -10.83
C LYS A 251 0.33 -15.73 -9.43
N PRO A 252 -0.04 -16.62 -8.49
CA PRO A 252 -0.22 -16.26 -7.09
C PRO A 252 1.12 -15.81 -6.51
N GLY A 253 1.18 -14.59 -5.99
CA GLY A 253 2.33 -14.07 -5.24
C GLY A 253 1.83 -13.24 -4.07
N VAL A 254 2.57 -13.25 -2.95
CA VAL A 254 2.26 -12.41 -1.79
C VAL A 254 2.57 -10.95 -2.17
N THR A 255 1.53 -10.14 -2.34
CA THR A 255 1.59 -8.75 -2.84
C THR A 255 2.39 -7.77 -1.98
N ALA A 256 2.81 -8.17 -0.78
CA ALA A 256 3.60 -7.34 0.14
C ALA A 256 5.10 -7.34 -0.19
N HIS A 257 5.59 -8.33 -0.94
CA HIS A 257 7.02 -8.48 -1.20
C HIS A 257 7.37 -7.97 -2.59
N LEU A 258 8.23 -6.95 -2.64
CA LEU A 258 8.68 -6.39 -3.91
C LEU A 258 9.63 -7.37 -4.61
N ASP A 259 9.47 -7.51 -5.93
CA ASP A 259 10.42 -8.25 -6.75
C ASP A 259 11.76 -7.53 -6.74
N VAL A 260 12.79 -8.20 -6.23
CA VAL A 260 14.18 -7.70 -6.13
C VAL A 260 15.08 -8.26 -7.23
N THR A 261 14.50 -8.90 -8.25
CA THR A 261 15.23 -9.32 -9.45
C THR A 261 15.33 -8.20 -10.49
N GLY A 262 16.03 -8.45 -11.60
CA GLY A 262 16.12 -7.53 -12.74
C GLY A 262 16.71 -6.15 -12.40
N GLU A 263 16.07 -5.10 -12.90
CA GLU A 263 16.54 -3.71 -12.74
C GLU A 263 16.57 -3.26 -11.27
N ARG A 264 15.58 -3.64 -10.47
CA ARG A 264 15.54 -3.27 -9.04
C ARG A 264 16.70 -3.89 -8.28
N GLY A 265 17.00 -5.18 -8.51
CA GLY A 265 18.15 -5.85 -7.89
C GLY A 265 19.49 -5.21 -8.26
N ALA A 266 19.65 -4.80 -9.52
CA ALA A 266 20.82 -4.05 -9.97
C ALA A 266 20.91 -2.65 -9.32
N ALA A 267 19.78 -1.97 -9.19
CA ALA A 267 19.70 -0.67 -8.52
C ALA A 267 20.04 -0.76 -7.03
N ILE A 268 19.58 -1.82 -6.33
CA ILE A 268 19.94 -2.07 -4.92
C ILE A 268 21.45 -2.25 -4.79
N ARG A 269 22.07 -3.13 -5.59
CA ARG A 269 23.52 -3.36 -5.56
C ARG A 269 24.31 -2.09 -5.78
N ARG A 270 23.96 -1.31 -6.81
CA ARG A 270 24.61 -0.03 -7.10
C ARG A 270 24.42 0.98 -5.97
N ALA A 271 23.20 1.14 -5.47
CA ALA A 271 22.90 2.13 -4.46
C ALA A 271 23.59 1.83 -3.12
N VAL A 272 23.63 0.56 -2.71
CA VAL A 272 24.33 0.12 -1.49
C VAL A 272 25.83 0.33 -1.62
N SER A 273 26.42 -0.01 -2.77
CA SER A 273 27.83 0.26 -3.05
C SER A 273 28.15 1.76 -3.04
N ASP A 274 27.38 2.57 -3.75
CA ASP A 274 27.61 4.02 -3.82
C ASP A 274 27.42 4.71 -2.46
N GLN A 275 26.35 4.40 -1.73
CA GLN A 275 25.95 5.17 -0.54
C GLN A 275 26.56 4.62 0.75
N LEU A 276 26.68 3.29 0.89
CA LEU A 276 27.26 2.67 2.07
C LEU A 276 28.70 2.21 1.87
N GLY A 277 29.19 2.09 0.64
CA GLY A 277 30.53 1.56 0.40
C GLY A 277 30.63 0.05 0.62
N LEU A 278 29.54 -0.67 0.39
CA LEU A 278 29.46 -2.12 0.53
C LEU A 278 29.33 -2.76 -0.86
N GLU A 279 30.27 -3.62 -1.21
CA GLU A 279 30.18 -4.40 -2.45
C GLU A 279 29.23 -5.58 -2.25
N VAL A 280 28.06 -5.52 -2.90
CA VAL A 280 27.01 -6.54 -2.76
C VAL A 280 27.14 -7.60 -3.85
N LEU A 281 27.50 -8.81 -3.44
CA LEU A 281 27.64 -9.98 -4.31
C LEU A 281 26.27 -10.60 -4.64
N GLU A 282 25.39 -10.69 -3.65
CA GLU A 282 24.08 -11.34 -3.78
C GLU A 282 22.99 -10.62 -3.00
N VAL A 283 21.77 -10.60 -3.56
CA VAL A 283 20.54 -10.07 -2.93
C VAL A 283 19.49 -11.18 -2.92
N LYS A 284 19.06 -11.61 -1.75
CA LYS A 284 18.02 -12.65 -1.59
C LYS A 284 16.93 -12.20 -0.61
N PRO A 285 15.64 -12.42 -0.91
CA PRO A 285 14.58 -12.32 0.09
C PRO A 285 14.85 -13.28 1.27
N PHE A 286 14.58 -12.84 2.50
CA PHE A 286 14.86 -13.62 3.71
C PHE A 286 13.76 -13.41 4.76
N GLY A 287 13.24 -14.47 5.38
CA GLY A 287 12.24 -14.34 6.47
C GLY A 287 10.94 -13.65 6.03
N LEU A 288 10.37 -14.07 4.90
CA LEU A 288 9.16 -13.45 4.32
C LEU A 288 7.88 -13.71 5.14
N GLU A 289 7.93 -14.66 6.06
CA GLU A 289 6.85 -14.99 6.98
C GLU A 289 6.75 -13.89 8.05
N GLY A 290 5.60 -13.21 8.12
CA GLY A 290 5.32 -12.22 9.17
C GLY A 290 5.71 -10.76 8.87
N SER A 291 6.47 -10.46 7.82
CA SER A 291 6.77 -9.06 7.43
C SER A 291 5.74 -8.51 6.43
N GLY A 292 4.74 -7.79 6.92
CA GLY A 292 3.73 -7.11 6.09
C GLY A 292 4.05 -5.66 5.74
N GLY A 293 5.03 -5.04 6.42
CA GLY A 293 5.37 -3.62 6.31
C GLY A 293 6.66 -3.31 5.54
N SER A 294 7.45 -4.33 5.20
CA SER A 294 8.71 -4.20 4.46
C SER A 294 9.03 -5.50 3.72
N THR A 295 9.94 -5.43 2.74
CA THR A 295 10.51 -6.63 2.12
C THR A 295 11.87 -6.91 2.76
N PRO A 296 11.98 -7.93 3.64
CA PRO A 296 13.24 -8.29 4.28
C PRO A 296 14.17 -9.02 3.31
N LEU A 297 15.43 -8.61 3.30
CA LEU A 297 16.48 -9.05 2.39
C LEU A 297 17.72 -9.46 3.20
N ARG A 298 18.40 -10.49 2.72
CA ARG A 298 19.76 -10.83 3.12
C ARG A 298 20.69 -10.47 1.97
N LEU A 299 21.67 -9.62 2.24
CA LEU A 299 22.69 -9.22 1.28
C LEU A 299 23.99 -9.93 1.63
N LYS A 300 24.61 -10.58 0.65
CA LYS A 300 25.98 -11.08 0.78
C LYS A 300 26.93 -9.98 0.34
N VAL A 301 27.82 -9.53 1.23
CA VAL A 301 28.78 -8.47 0.95
C VAL A 301 30.21 -9.02 0.91
N ALA A 302 31.01 -8.48 -0.01
CA ALA A 302 32.40 -8.88 -0.16
C ALA A 302 33.20 -8.49 1.09
N GLY A 303 34.01 -9.43 1.59
CA GLY A 303 34.84 -9.26 2.78
C GLY A 303 35.93 -10.33 2.86
N ASP A 304 36.71 -10.30 3.94
CA ASP A 304 37.67 -11.37 4.27
C ASP A 304 37.35 -11.92 5.66
N PRO A 305 36.51 -12.97 5.79
CA PRO A 305 35.69 -13.62 4.75
C PRO A 305 34.46 -12.79 4.34
N ASP A 306 33.76 -13.21 3.28
CA ASP A 306 32.45 -12.65 2.91
C ASP A 306 31.47 -12.68 4.09
N GLN A 307 30.68 -11.61 4.25
CA GLN A 307 29.76 -11.45 5.37
C GLN A 307 28.31 -11.28 4.88
N TYR A 308 27.35 -11.58 5.75
CA TYR A 308 25.95 -11.27 5.51
C TYR A 308 25.53 -9.99 6.25
N VAL A 309 24.72 -9.17 5.61
CA VAL A 309 24.02 -8.05 6.24
C VAL A 309 22.51 -8.18 6.01
N PHE A 310 21.74 -7.72 6.98
CA PHE A 310 20.28 -7.68 6.89
C PHE A 310 19.85 -6.35 6.29
N ALA A 311 18.82 -6.37 5.44
CA ALA A 311 18.29 -5.14 4.90
C ALA A 311 16.76 -5.20 4.80
N LYS A 312 16.08 -4.11 5.18
CA LYS A 312 14.62 -3.98 4.98
C LYS A 312 14.34 -2.97 3.89
N LEU A 313 13.67 -3.42 2.82
CA LEU A 313 13.23 -2.55 1.73
C LEU A 313 11.84 -2.00 2.03
N TYR A 314 11.78 -0.67 2.19
CA TYR A 314 10.56 0.08 2.36
C TYR A 314 10.15 0.76 1.08
N SER A 315 8.85 0.76 0.81
CA SER A 315 8.26 1.41 -0.36
C SER A 315 7.10 2.31 0.04
N GLN A 316 6.75 3.26 -0.84
CA GLN A 316 5.57 4.12 -0.65
C GLN A 316 4.29 3.30 -0.54
N VAL A 317 4.27 2.11 -1.13
CA VAL A 317 3.18 1.15 -1.07
C VAL A 317 3.01 0.63 0.35
N HIS A 318 4.11 0.23 0.99
CA HIS A 318 4.08 -0.28 2.36
C HIS A 318 3.55 0.79 3.33
N VAL A 319 4.02 2.04 3.22
CA VAL A 319 3.52 3.16 4.05
C VAL A 319 2.02 3.41 3.83
N ARG A 320 1.55 3.37 2.59
CA ARG A 320 0.11 3.52 2.29
C ARG A 320 -0.71 2.35 2.81
N SER A 321 -0.22 1.12 2.65
CA SER A 321 -0.88 -0.09 3.14
C SER A 321 -0.96 -0.12 4.67
N ASP A 322 0.12 0.24 5.37
CA ASP A 322 0.15 0.38 6.83
C ASP A 322 -0.87 1.42 7.31
N ARG A 323 -0.97 2.56 6.62
CA ARG A 323 -1.99 3.59 6.92
C ARG A 323 -3.41 3.02 6.82
N TRP A 324 -3.72 2.25 5.79
CA TRP A 324 -5.02 1.59 5.64
C TRP A 324 -5.28 0.55 6.73
N TYR A 325 -4.27 -0.27 7.06
CA TYR A 325 -4.35 -1.24 8.14
C TYR A 325 -4.67 -0.57 9.48
N LYS A 326 -3.93 0.49 9.83
CA LYS A 326 -4.15 1.29 11.04
C LYS A 326 -5.51 1.99 11.06
N ILE A 327 -6.02 2.48 9.92
CA ILE A 327 -7.39 3.02 9.82
C ILE A 327 -8.41 1.92 10.14
N GLY A 328 -8.30 0.74 9.53
CA GLY A 328 -9.18 -0.39 9.79
C GLY A 328 -9.14 -0.84 11.26
N ARG A 329 -7.93 -0.94 11.82
CA ARG A 329 -7.72 -1.25 13.25
C ARG A 329 -8.36 -0.20 14.15
N THR A 330 -8.23 1.09 13.82
CA THR A 330 -8.85 2.19 14.57
C THR A 330 -10.38 2.09 14.56
N ILE A 331 -10.99 1.76 13.41
CA ILE A 331 -12.44 1.58 13.29
C ILE A 331 -12.92 0.40 14.15
N LEU A 332 -12.22 -0.75 14.09
CA LEU A 332 -12.61 -1.99 14.77
C LEU A 332 -12.35 -1.93 16.29
N TYR A 333 -11.18 -1.47 16.70
CA TYR A 333 -10.67 -1.62 18.06
C TYR A 333 -10.46 -0.29 18.80
N GLY A 334 -10.50 0.84 18.10
CA GLY A 334 -10.12 2.15 18.65
C GLY A 334 -8.63 2.45 18.50
N SER A 335 -8.23 3.67 18.87
CA SER A 335 -6.82 4.05 18.92
C SER A 335 -6.19 3.49 20.20
N LEU A 336 -5.23 2.60 20.06
CA LEU A 336 -4.22 2.39 21.10
C LEU A 336 -3.30 3.61 21.01
N GLU A 337 -3.08 4.32 22.12
CA GLU A 337 -2.41 5.64 22.17
C GLU A 337 -1.29 5.83 21.13
N ASP A 338 -1.38 6.96 20.40
CA ASP A 338 -0.41 7.49 19.44
C ASP A 338 0.24 6.48 18.47
N GLU A 339 -0.59 5.84 17.65
CA GLU A 339 -0.18 5.35 16.34
C GLU A 339 -0.03 6.53 15.36
N VAL A 340 1.07 7.29 15.50
CA VAL A 340 1.41 8.34 14.54
C VAL A 340 1.82 7.69 13.22
N HIS A 341 1.25 8.20 12.12
CA HIS A 341 1.54 7.70 10.78
C HIS A 341 2.82 8.35 10.27
N SER A 342 3.71 7.56 9.68
CA SER A 342 4.83 8.14 8.93
C SER A 342 4.29 8.86 7.70
N THR A 343 4.64 10.13 7.53
CA THR A 343 4.19 10.96 6.40
C THR A 343 4.86 10.58 5.09
N SER A 344 6.06 10.02 5.15
CA SER A 344 6.84 9.58 4.00
C SER A 344 7.67 8.33 4.33
N VAL A 345 8.10 7.61 3.29
CA VAL A 345 9.02 6.46 3.42
C VAL A 345 10.34 6.90 4.02
N ARG A 346 10.84 8.08 3.61
CA ARG A 346 12.07 8.67 4.17
C ARG A 346 11.95 8.82 5.69
N ARG A 347 10.85 9.41 6.17
CA ARG A 347 10.68 9.68 7.60
C ARG A 347 10.52 8.40 8.42
N LEU A 348 9.86 7.38 7.86
CA LEU A 348 9.77 6.06 8.47
C LEU A 348 11.17 5.45 8.69
N VAL A 349 11.99 5.45 7.64
CA VAL A 349 13.32 4.82 7.68
C VAL A 349 14.31 5.62 8.53
N GLU A 350 14.25 6.96 8.48
CA GLU A 350 15.00 7.83 9.40
C GLU A 350 14.65 7.55 10.86
N TYR A 351 13.37 7.37 11.15
CA TYR A 351 12.90 7.11 12.50
C TYR A 351 13.32 5.72 13.00
N GLU A 352 13.20 4.68 12.17
CA GLU A 352 13.67 3.34 12.52
C GLU A 352 15.19 3.31 12.76
N ASP A 353 15.99 3.91 11.87
CA ASP A 353 17.45 4.02 12.05
C ASP A 353 17.82 4.76 13.34
N TYR A 354 17.11 5.86 13.64
CA TYR A 354 17.31 6.62 14.87
C TYR A 354 16.98 5.79 16.11
N ILE A 355 15.82 5.14 16.17
CA ILE A 355 15.42 4.31 17.31
C ILE A 355 16.40 3.15 17.51
N GLN A 356 16.85 2.51 16.42
CA GLN A 356 17.83 1.41 16.48
C GLN A 356 19.16 1.86 17.08
N ARG A 357 19.66 3.04 16.68
CA ARG A 357 20.87 3.63 17.28
C ARG A 357 20.64 4.00 18.74
N LEU A 358 19.52 4.65 19.05
CA LEU A 358 19.20 5.10 20.40
C LEU A 358 19.04 3.93 21.39
N MET A 359 18.44 2.82 20.96
CA MET A 359 18.34 1.61 21.78
C MET A 359 19.72 1.04 22.10
N ARG A 360 20.64 0.99 21.12
CA ARG A 360 22.03 0.56 21.39
C ARG A 360 22.75 1.51 22.33
N ASP A 361 22.61 2.82 22.13
CA ASP A 361 23.23 3.84 22.99
C ASP A 361 22.69 3.77 24.42
N ALA A 362 21.43 3.34 24.59
CA ALA A 362 20.83 3.08 25.89
C ALA A 362 21.31 1.77 26.55
N GLY A 363 22.03 0.90 25.83
CA GLY A 363 22.51 -0.38 26.33
C GLY A 363 21.61 -1.57 25.98
N VAL A 364 20.57 -1.39 25.17
CA VAL A 364 19.69 -2.47 24.69
C VAL A 364 20.36 -3.15 23.47
N PRO A 365 20.73 -4.44 23.57
CA PRO A 365 21.32 -5.18 22.46
C PRO A 365 20.33 -5.24 21.29
N SER A 366 20.73 -4.65 20.17
CA SER A 366 20.00 -4.65 18.91
C SER A 366 20.99 -4.59 17.74
N ALA A 367 20.59 -5.04 16.55
CA ALA A 367 21.48 -5.08 15.38
C ALA A 367 22.12 -3.69 15.12
N ALA A 368 23.42 -3.63 14.81
CA ALA A 368 24.04 -2.36 14.45
C ALA A 368 23.50 -1.84 13.11
N SER A 369 23.10 -0.57 13.04
CA SER A 369 22.72 0.02 11.75
C SER A 369 23.96 0.46 10.95
N LEU A 370 24.09 -0.06 9.72
CA LEU A 370 25.10 0.35 8.74
C LEU A 370 24.65 1.61 7.98
N GLY A 371 23.34 1.88 7.93
CA GLY A 371 22.78 3.14 7.44
C GLY A 371 21.62 2.97 6.46
N ILE A 372 21.17 4.10 5.93
CA ILE A 372 20.03 4.23 5.03
C ILE A 372 20.52 4.37 3.58
N VAL A 373 19.85 3.72 2.64
CA VAL A 373 20.11 3.81 1.21
C VAL A 373 18.87 4.24 0.46
N GLU A 374 18.99 5.31 -0.32
CA GLU A 374 17.93 5.76 -1.23
C GLU A 374 18.00 4.99 -2.55
N ILE A 375 16.95 4.25 -2.90
CA ILE A 375 16.84 3.54 -4.18
C ILE A 375 16.12 4.44 -5.19
N THR A 376 14.89 4.80 -4.85
CA THR A 376 14.04 5.72 -5.62
C THR A 376 13.69 6.91 -4.72
N PRO A 377 14.03 8.15 -5.11
CA PRO A 377 13.80 9.33 -4.28
C PRO A 377 12.34 9.44 -3.83
N ASP A 378 12.15 9.56 -2.52
CA ASP A 378 10.85 9.68 -1.82
C ASP A 378 9.90 8.49 -1.98
N ARG A 379 10.36 7.36 -2.54
CA ARG A 379 9.52 6.19 -2.81
C ARG A 379 10.06 4.88 -2.30
N GLU A 380 11.36 4.63 -2.43
CA GLU A 380 11.96 3.36 -2.04
C GLU A 380 13.27 3.63 -1.30
N TYR A 381 13.35 3.13 -0.07
CA TYR A 381 14.50 3.25 0.82
C TYR A 381 14.82 1.91 1.44
N LEU A 382 16.10 1.67 1.70
CA LEU A 382 16.61 0.50 2.37
C LEU A 382 17.23 0.93 3.70
N ILE A 383 16.93 0.23 4.79
CA ILE A 383 17.76 0.27 6.01
C ILE A 383 18.62 -0.99 6.01
N VAL A 384 19.94 -0.83 6.19
CA VAL A 384 20.89 -1.93 6.25
C VAL A 384 21.45 -2.03 7.65
N SER A 385 21.39 -3.21 8.24
CA SER A 385 21.88 -3.51 9.58
C SER A 385 22.69 -4.80 9.60
N GLU A 386 23.39 -5.00 10.72
CA GLU A 386 24.06 -6.24 11.06
C GLU A 386 23.11 -7.43 10.92
N PHE A 387 23.63 -8.55 10.41
CA PHE A 387 22.91 -9.81 10.35
C PHE A 387 23.34 -10.68 11.53
N LEU A 388 22.38 -11.10 12.35
CA LEU A 388 22.63 -11.91 13.54
C LEU A 388 22.68 -13.40 13.15
N GLU A 389 23.84 -13.89 12.70
CA GLU A 389 24.01 -15.23 12.12
C GLU A 389 23.71 -16.40 13.07
N ARG A 390 23.92 -16.21 14.39
CA ARG A 390 23.75 -17.24 15.43
C ARG A 390 22.61 -16.91 16.37
N SER A 391 21.49 -16.46 15.79
CA SER A 391 20.31 -16.10 16.56
C SER A 391 19.16 -17.07 16.33
N GLU A 392 18.48 -17.43 17.41
CA GLU A 392 17.19 -18.14 17.37
C GLU A 392 16.13 -17.38 18.17
N GLU A 393 14.85 -17.56 17.84
CA GLU A 393 13.76 -16.97 18.62
C GLU A 393 13.83 -17.48 20.06
N LEU A 394 13.63 -16.59 21.04
CA LEU A 394 13.70 -16.93 22.46
C LEU A 394 12.76 -18.09 22.84
N THR A 395 11.64 -18.24 22.13
CA THR A 395 10.71 -19.36 22.35
C THR A 395 11.24 -20.72 21.92
N ASN A 396 12.35 -20.80 21.17
CA ASN A 396 12.98 -22.07 20.79
C ASN A 396 14.18 -22.40 21.69
N ALA A 397 14.78 -21.38 22.30
CA ALA A 397 15.91 -21.55 23.21
C ALA A 397 15.52 -22.20 24.55
N GLU A 398 16.53 -22.71 25.26
CA GLU A 398 16.43 -23.04 26.69
C GLU A 398 16.48 -21.74 27.51
N ILE A 399 15.53 -21.60 28.44
CA ILE A 399 15.38 -20.38 29.25
C ILE A 399 15.69 -20.74 30.71
N ASP A 400 16.82 -20.24 31.21
CA ASP A 400 17.21 -20.29 32.62
C ASP A 400 16.96 -18.94 33.32
N ASP A 401 17.32 -18.84 34.60
CA ASP A 401 17.14 -17.61 35.38
C ASP A 401 18.00 -16.44 34.86
N ALA A 402 19.17 -16.72 34.29
CA ALA A 402 20.04 -15.69 33.73
C ALA A 402 19.43 -15.07 32.47
N VAL A 403 18.82 -15.90 31.61
CA VAL A 403 18.08 -15.43 30.42
C VAL A 403 16.83 -14.64 30.81
N ILE A 404 16.10 -15.08 31.84
CA ILE A 404 14.94 -14.32 32.37
C ILE A 404 15.38 -12.94 32.87
N ASP A 405 16.44 -12.89 33.67
CA ASP A 405 16.98 -11.62 34.18
C ASP A 405 17.47 -10.71 33.08
N ASP A 406 18.17 -11.24 32.08
CA ASP A 406 18.67 -10.47 30.94
C ASP A 406 17.50 -9.88 30.15
N ALA A 407 16.48 -10.69 29.81
CA ALA A 407 15.28 -10.23 29.10
C ALA A 407 14.52 -9.13 29.86
N LEU A 408 14.33 -9.29 31.17
CA LEU A 408 13.69 -8.29 32.03
C LEU A 408 14.56 -7.04 32.20
N GLY A 409 15.88 -7.22 32.23
CA GLY A 409 16.90 -6.17 32.23
C GLY A 409 16.81 -5.28 31.01
N LEU A 410 16.50 -5.84 29.84
CA LEU A 410 16.27 -5.05 28.63
C LEU A 410 15.03 -4.16 28.75
N ILE A 411 13.95 -4.65 29.35
CA ILE A 411 12.75 -3.85 29.60
C ILE A 411 13.08 -2.71 30.58
N ARG A 412 13.80 -2.99 31.67
CA ARG A 412 14.21 -2.00 32.67
C ARG A 412 15.10 -0.92 32.04
N CYS A 413 16.08 -1.34 31.25
CA CYS A 413 16.95 -0.46 30.49
C CYS A 413 16.18 0.48 29.55
N MET A 414 15.17 -0.06 28.83
CA MET A 414 14.26 0.77 28.03
C MET A 414 13.47 1.75 28.90
N TRP A 415 12.96 1.33 30.06
CA TRP A 415 12.24 2.23 30.97
C TRP A 415 13.10 3.40 31.43
N ASP A 416 14.34 3.12 31.86
CA ASP A 416 15.30 4.12 32.33
C ASP A 416 15.70 5.10 31.23
N ALA A 417 15.84 4.62 30.00
CA ALA A 417 16.11 5.44 28.83
C ALA A 417 14.87 6.24 28.34
N GLY A 418 13.68 5.99 28.91
CA GLY A 418 12.44 6.58 28.45
C GLY A 418 12.03 6.08 27.06
N LEU A 419 12.17 4.78 26.83
CA LEU A 419 11.88 4.07 25.57
C LEU A 419 10.81 2.99 25.79
N ALA A 420 10.12 2.65 24.71
CA ALA A 420 9.30 1.44 24.58
C ALA A 420 9.51 0.84 23.20
N HIS A 421 9.51 -0.49 23.10
CA HIS A 421 9.60 -1.23 21.84
C HIS A 421 8.25 -1.29 21.11
N ARG A 422 7.14 -1.41 21.86
CA ARG A 422 5.74 -1.50 21.36
C ARG A 422 5.37 -2.72 20.51
N ASP A 423 6.32 -3.61 20.27
CA ASP A 423 6.11 -4.84 19.50
C ASP A 423 6.92 -6.00 20.10
N ILE A 424 6.93 -6.11 21.43
CA ILE A 424 7.51 -7.26 22.13
C ILE A 424 6.66 -8.51 21.81
N LYS A 425 7.22 -9.40 20.99
CA LYS A 425 6.61 -10.65 20.52
C LYS A 425 7.71 -11.69 20.30
N PRO A 426 7.40 -13.00 20.30
CA PRO A 426 8.43 -14.05 20.18
C PRO A 426 9.41 -13.84 19.02
N ALA A 427 8.90 -13.50 17.83
CA ALA A 427 9.73 -13.26 16.64
C ALA A 427 10.66 -12.03 16.72
N ASN A 428 10.49 -11.14 17.70
CA ASN A 428 11.33 -9.95 17.90
C ASN A 428 12.29 -10.06 19.09
N VAL A 429 12.20 -11.16 19.86
CA VAL A 429 13.06 -11.42 21.01
C VAL A 429 13.93 -12.62 20.66
N MET A 430 15.21 -12.36 20.40
CA MET A 430 16.16 -13.34 19.92
C MET A 430 17.16 -13.70 21.02
N MET A 431 17.67 -14.93 20.98
CA MET A 431 18.86 -15.35 21.72
C MET A 431 20.04 -15.35 20.77
N SER A 432 21.12 -14.64 21.10
CA SER A 432 22.36 -14.61 20.33
C SER A 432 23.55 -14.65 21.29
N ASP A 433 24.45 -15.63 21.11
CA ASP A 433 25.65 -15.81 21.92
C ASP A 433 25.37 -15.76 23.45
N GLY A 434 24.29 -16.40 23.88
CA GLY A 434 23.89 -16.49 25.29
C GLY A 434 23.28 -15.21 25.88
N ARG A 435 22.95 -14.22 25.06
CA ARG A 435 22.27 -12.98 25.47
C ARG A 435 21.00 -12.73 24.69
N VAL A 436 20.07 -12.03 25.33
CA VAL A 436 18.82 -11.60 24.72
C VAL A 436 19.07 -10.37 23.85
N VAL A 437 18.55 -10.39 22.63
CA VAL A 437 18.69 -9.32 21.64
C VAL A 437 17.31 -8.96 21.11
N LEU A 438 16.99 -7.66 21.09
CA LEU A 438 15.75 -7.17 20.50
C LEU A 438 15.97 -6.79 19.05
N ILE A 439 15.07 -7.23 18.18
CA ILE A 439 15.06 -6.89 16.75
C ILE A 439 13.72 -6.26 16.36
N ASP A 440 13.71 -5.60 15.21
CA ASP A 440 12.52 -4.94 14.64
C ASP A 440 11.94 -3.80 15.51
N VAL A 441 12.75 -2.77 15.69
CA VAL A 441 12.44 -1.60 16.50
C VAL A 441 11.60 -0.54 15.76
N ALA A 442 11.03 -0.87 14.60
CA ALA A 442 10.32 0.07 13.73
C ALA A 442 9.12 0.74 14.41
N PHE A 443 8.54 0.08 15.42
CA PHE A 443 7.44 0.62 16.22
C PHE A 443 7.89 1.33 17.50
N GLY A 444 9.18 1.36 17.81
CA GLY A 444 9.69 1.91 19.06
C GLY A 444 9.31 3.38 19.26
N THR A 445 9.23 3.83 20.51
CA THR A 445 8.81 5.19 20.85
C THR A 445 9.67 5.79 21.94
N VAL A 446 10.02 7.07 21.75
CA VAL A 446 10.73 7.90 22.73
C VAL A 446 9.72 8.62 23.60
N ARG A 447 9.96 8.64 24.91
CA ARG A 447 9.04 9.13 25.95
C ARG A 447 7.63 8.53 25.79
N PRO A 448 7.51 7.19 25.84
CA PRO A 448 6.21 6.53 25.79
C PRO A 448 5.36 6.87 27.02
N SER A 449 4.05 6.63 26.95
CA SER A 449 3.20 6.64 28.15
C SER A 449 3.58 5.49 29.09
N PRO A 450 3.33 5.61 30.41
CA PRO A 450 3.56 4.52 31.37
C PRO A 450 2.84 3.22 30.95
N TRP A 451 1.62 3.36 30.41
CA TRP A 451 0.85 2.25 29.88
C TRP A 451 1.59 1.44 28.78
N ARG A 452 2.31 2.11 27.87
CA ARG A 452 3.10 1.41 26.83
C ARG A 452 4.27 0.63 27.41
N GLN A 453 4.92 1.20 28.41
CA GLN A 453 6.01 0.57 29.16
C GLN A 453 5.51 -0.67 29.92
N ALA A 454 4.35 -0.57 30.56
CA ALA A 454 3.68 -1.67 31.25
C ALA A 454 3.27 -2.80 30.27
N VAL A 455 2.79 -2.47 29.07
CA VAL A 455 2.45 -3.46 28.04
C VAL A 455 3.68 -4.22 27.53
N ASP A 456 4.81 -3.54 27.33
CA ASP A 456 6.05 -4.21 26.91
C ASP A 456 6.57 -5.16 28.00
N LEU A 457 6.49 -4.75 29.28
CA LEU A 457 6.82 -5.61 30.43
C LEU A 457 5.93 -6.86 30.46
N ALA A 458 4.61 -6.70 30.40
CA ALA A 458 3.68 -7.83 30.41
C ALA A 458 3.94 -8.81 29.26
N ASN A 459 4.16 -8.29 28.04
CA ASN A 459 4.43 -9.12 26.88
C ASN A 459 5.75 -9.89 27.03
N MET A 460 6.80 -9.29 27.58
CA MET A 460 8.06 -9.99 27.87
C MET A 460 7.85 -11.11 28.90
N MET A 461 7.17 -10.81 30.02
CA MET A 461 6.88 -11.79 31.06
C MET A 461 6.05 -12.97 30.55
N LEU A 462 5.07 -12.71 29.66
CA LEU A 462 4.27 -13.75 29.01
C LEU A 462 5.10 -14.64 28.08
N ILE A 463 6.05 -14.08 27.32
CA ILE A 463 6.94 -14.84 26.44
C ILE A 463 7.82 -15.79 27.26
N LEU A 464 8.39 -15.31 28.36
CA LEU A 464 9.22 -16.10 29.26
C LEU A 464 8.42 -17.22 29.93
N ALA A 465 7.26 -16.88 30.51
CA ALA A 465 6.42 -17.85 31.23
C ALA A 465 5.83 -18.95 30.34
N LEU A 466 5.68 -18.71 29.03
CA LEU A 466 5.26 -19.75 28.07
C LEU A 466 6.27 -20.91 27.95
N ARG A 467 7.53 -20.68 28.33
CA ARG A 467 8.61 -21.68 28.27
C ARG A 467 9.06 -22.16 29.64
N THR A 468 8.81 -21.38 30.69
CA THR A 468 9.07 -21.75 32.08
C THR A 468 7.74 -21.91 32.85
N ASP A 469 7.45 -20.98 33.75
CA ASP A 469 6.24 -20.89 34.57
C ASP A 469 6.07 -19.45 35.09
N ALA A 470 4.85 -19.05 35.41
CA ALA A 470 4.55 -17.68 35.82
C ALA A 470 5.21 -17.29 37.14
N ARG A 471 5.30 -18.23 38.10
CA ARG A 471 5.84 -17.95 39.42
C ARG A 471 7.33 -17.62 39.37
N ARG A 472 8.11 -18.43 38.66
CA ARG A 472 9.54 -18.20 38.45
C ARG A 472 9.78 -16.83 37.82
N VAL A 473 9.08 -16.51 36.74
CA VAL A 473 9.23 -15.21 36.05
C VAL A 473 8.82 -14.04 36.96
N TYR A 474 7.77 -14.19 37.76
CA TYR A 474 7.35 -13.18 38.72
C TYR A 474 8.40 -12.92 39.79
N GLU A 475 8.96 -13.97 40.40
CA GLU A 475 10.00 -13.87 41.42
C GLU A 475 11.28 -13.21 40.86
N ARG A 476 11.66 -13.49 39.61
CA ARG A 476 12.77 -12.79 38.94
C ARG A 476 12.44 -11.33 38.61
N ALA A 477 11.21 -11.04 38.17
CA ALA A 477 10.78 -9.66 37.87
C ALA A 477 10.81 -8.73 39.09
N LEU A 478 10.50 -9.25 40.28
CA LEU A 478 10.62 -8.50 41.53
C LEU A 478 12.05 -8.05 41.89
N LEU A 479 13.07 -8.61 41.23
CA LEU A 479 14.45 -8.15 41.40
C LEU A 479 14.71 -6.81 40.68
N GLN A 480 13.84 -6.41 39.75
CA GLN A 480 14.06 -5.26 38.87
C GLN A 480 12.87 -4.29 38.79
N PHE A 481 11.66 -4.75 39.13
CA PHE A 481 10.41 -4.01 39.07
C PHE A 481 9.69 -4.09 40.41
N ALA A 482 8.97 -3.02 40.75
CA ALA A 482 8.12 -3.04 41.94
C ALA A 482 6.90 -3.96 41.71
N PRO A 483 6.33 -4.57 42.77
CA PRO A 483 5.10 -5.34 42.66
C PRO A 483 3.97 -4.57 41.95
N GLU A 484 3.90 -3.26 42.18
CA GLU A 484 2.92 -2.36 41.58
C GLU A 484 3.12 -2.20 40.07
N ASP A 485 4.37 -2.18 39.59
CA ASP A 485 4.70 -2.11 38.16
C ASP A 485 4.19 -3.36 37.43
N ILE A 486 4.37 -4.52 38.06
CA ILE A 486 3.89 -5.81 37.52
C ILE A 486 2.36 -5.85 37.55
N ALA A 487 1.74 -5.38 38.63
CA ALA A 487 0.29 -5.29 38.73
C ALA A 487 -0.30 -4.39 37.63
N GLU A 488 0.31 -3.23 37.37
CA GLU A 488 -0.06 -2.32 36.27
C GLU A 488 0.05 -3.03 34.91
N ALA A 489 1.16 -3.75 34.67
CA ALA A 489 1.39 -4.51 33.44
C ALA A 489 0.28 -5.52 33.15
N PHE A 490 -0.16 -6.29 34.15
CA PHE A 490 -1.24 -7.27 33.99
C PHE A 490 -2.65 -6.67 34.06
N ALA A 491 -2.82 -5.50 34.68
CA ALA A 491 -4.04 -4.69 34.58
C ALA A 491 -4.22 -4.09 33.18
N ALA A 492 -3.12 -3.74 32.50
CA ALA A 492 -3.10 -3.29 31.10
C ALA A 492 -3.24 -4.43 30.07
N THR A 493 -3.02 -5.68 30.49
CA THR A 493 -3.03 -6.85 29.60
C THR A 493 -4.45 -7.27 29.19
N ARG A 494 -4.73 -7.22 27.88
CA ARG A 494 -5.99 -7.67 27.25
C ARG A 494 -5.70 -8.31 25.89
N SER A 495 -6.70 -8.93 25.29
CA SER A 495 -6.58 -9.57 23.97
C SER A 495 -6.09 -8.64 22.85
N VAL A 496 -6.21 -7.31 23.00
CA VAL A 496 -5.77 -6.33 21.99
C VAL A 496 -4.31 -5.89 22.19
N THR A 497 -3.77 -6.02 23.40
CA THR A 497 -2.39 -5.64 23.75
C THR A 497 -1.40 -6.80 23.62
N MET A 498 -1.90 -8.04 23.57
CA MET A 498 -1.09 -9.23 23.34
C MET A 498 -0.91 -9.54 21.83
N PRO A 499 0.31 -9.85 21.37
CA PRO A 499 0.57 -10.34 20.02
C PRO A 499 -0.23 -11.62 19.70
N THR A 500 -0.62 -11.80 18.43
CA THR A 500 -1.40 -12.97 17.99
C THR A 500 -0.73 -14.29 18.31
N GLN A 501 0.60 -14.40 18.12
CA GLN A 501 1.38 -15.60 18.42
C GLN A 501 1.29 -15.97 19.91
N SER A 502 1.53 -15.00 20.80
CA SER A 502 1.39 -15.21 22.25
C SER A 502 -0.03 -15.60 22.63
N ARG A 503 -1.05 -14.94 22.06
CA ARG A 503 -2.47 -15.30 22.31
C ARG A 503 -2.80 -16.73 21.88
N SER A 504 -2.34 -17.17 20.71
CA SER A 504 -2.55 -18.54 20.25
C SER A 504 -1.87 -19.55 21.15
N SER A 505 -0.64 -19.29 21.57
CA SER A 505 0.11 -20.19 22.47
C SER A 505 -0.53 -20.27 23.85
N LEU A 506 -0.97 -19.14 24.42
CA LEU A 506 -1.69 -19.09 25.70
C LEU A 506 -3.03 -19.83 25.62
N ALA A 507 -3.80 -19.63 24.55
CA ALA A 507 -5.08 -20.32 24.36
C ALA A 507 -4.89 -21.85 24.22
N LEU A 508 -3.83 -22.28 23.53
CA LEU A 508 -3.47 -23.68 23.40
C LEU A 508 -3.07 -24.29 24.74
N LEU A 509 -2.23 -23.60 25.52
CA LEU A 509 -1.80 -24.03 26.84
C LEU A 509 -2.98 -24.17 27.80
N LYS A 510 -3.88 -23.18 27.83
CA LYS A 510 -5.11 -23.23 28.62
C LYS A 510 -6.00 -24.42 28.23
N LYS A 511 -6.14 -24.68 26.94
CA LYS A 511 -6.95 -25.81 26.44
C LYS A 511 -6.33 -27.17 26.78
N GLN A 512 -5.00 -27.30 26.71
CA GLN A 512 -4.32 -28.58 26.89
C GLN A 512 -4.01 -28.92 28.34
N LYS A 513 -3.58 -27.92 29.13
CA LYS A 513 -3.11 -28.11 30.51
C LYS A 513 -3.99 -27.42 31.56
N GLY A 514 -5.00 -26.66 31.16
CA GLY A 514 -5.85 -25.89 32.08
C GLY A 514 -5.18 -24.65 32.69
N ILE A 515 -3.97 -24.30 32.25
CA ILE A 515 -3.15 -23.22 32.80
C ILE A 515 -3.46 -21.90 32.09
N ASP A 516 -3.82 -20.87 32.85
CA ASP A 516 -4.03 -19.50 32.37
C ASP A 516 -2.96 -18.58 32.96
N ILE A 517 -1.83 -18.44 32.25
CA ILE A 517 -0.66 -17.67 32.71
C ILE A 517 -1.03 -16.21 33.05
N VAL A 518 -1.94 -15.59 32.29
CA VAL A 518 -2.36 -14.19 32.56
C VAL A 518 -3.04 -14.10 33.92
N GLU A 519 -3.89 -15.06 34.23
CA GLU A 519 -4.58 -15.12 35.52
C GLU A 519 -3.64 -15.51 36.67
N GLU A 520 -2.65 -16.36 36.42
CA GLU A 520 -1.61 -16.68 37.42
C GLU A 520 -0.82 -15.44 37.81
N PHE A 521 -0.36 -14.63 36.85
CA PHE A 521 0.32 -13.38 37.16
C PHE A 521 -0.56 -12.37 37.91
N ARG A 522 -1.85 -12.29 37.58
CA ARG A 522 -2.81 -11.45 38.34
C ARG A 522 -3.01 -11.90 39.78
N ARG A 523 -2.88 -13.19 40.06
CA ARG A 523 -2.95 -13.74 41.43
C ARG A 523 -1.66 -13.53 42.21
N LEU A 524 -0.52 -13.48 41.52
CA LEU A 524 0.79 -13.27 42.13
C LEU A 524 1.04 -11.79 42.45
N ALA A 525 0.60 -10.90 41.56
CA ALA A 525 0.72 -9.45 41.72
C ALA A 525 -0.35 -8.88 42.67
N PRO A 526 -0.12 -7.71 43.29
CA PRO A 526 -1.15 -6.98 44.02
C PRO A 526 -2.44 -6.78 43.22
N GLU A 527 -3.59 -6.76 43.90
CA GLU A 527 -4.86 -6.46 43.24
C GLU A 527 -4.82 -5.07 42.60
N SER A 528 -5.22 -4.99 41.33
CA SER A 528 -5.26 -3.74 40.57
C SER A 528 -6.50 -3.70 39.68
N GLU A 529 -7.14 -2.54 39.63
CA GLU A 529 -8.29 -2.34 38.76
C GLU A 529 -7.88 -2.44 37.29
N PRO A 530 -8.66 -3.17 36.46
CA PRO A 530 -8.33 -3.30 35.05
C PRO A 530 -8.31 -1.94 34.33
N ILE A 531 -7.18 -1.60 33.72
CA ILE A 531 -7.04 -0.32 33.02
C ILE A 531 -7.96 -0.31 31.78
N SER A 532 -8.72 0.77 31.65
CA SER A 532 -9.64 0.96 30.52
C SER A 532 -8.85 1.45 29.30
N ILE A 533 -9.04 0.79 28.15
CA ILE A 533 -8.48 1.25 26.88
C ILE A 533 -9.49 2.24 26.29
N GLN A 534 -9.06 3.45 25.91
CA GLN A 534 -9.93 4.45 25.29
C GLN A 534 -10.46 3.92 23.95
N ARG A 535 -11.70 3.41 23.93
CA ARG A 535 -12.29 2.78 22.75
C ARG A 535 -12.79 3.82 21.74
N TRP A 536 -13.30 4.96 22.19
CA TRP A 536 -13.97 5.93 21.31
C TRP A 536 -13.29 7.28 21.35
N SER A 537 -12.88 7.75 20.17
CA SER A 537 -12.36 9.09 19.93
C SER A 537 -13.19 9.76 18.82
N PRO A 538 -13.26 11.11 18.75
CA PRO A 538 -13.94 11.81 17.65
C PRO A 538 -13.44 11.34 16.28
N ARG A 539 -12.14 11.05 16.19
CA ARG A 539 -11.51 10.45 15.00
C ARG A 539 -12.10 9.08 14.66
N ARG A 540 -12.27 8.18 15.64
CA ARG A 540 -12.91 6.88 15.40
C ARG A 540 -14.35 7.05 14.93
N VAL A 541 -15.13 7.90 15.60
CA VAL A 541 -16.53 8.17 15.23
C VAL A 541 -16.61 8.63 13.77
N GLY A 542 -15.78 9.61 13.37
CA GLY A 542 -15.72 10.09 11.99
C GLY A 542 -15.31 9.01 11.00
N LEU A 543 -14.28 8.20 11.32
CA LEU A 543 -13.85 7.09 10.45
C LEU A 543 -14.91 6.01 10.31
N THR A 544 -15.60 5.64 11.39
CA THR A 544 -16.69 4.66 11.38
C THR A 544 -17.88 5.17 10.57
N ALA A 545 -18.29 6.43 10.76
CA ALA A 545 -19.36 7.05 9.98
C ALA A 545 -19.01 7.10 8.49
N GLY A 546 -17.79 7.53 8.15
CA GLY A 546 -17.31 7.55 6.77
C GLY A 546 -17.27 6.16 6.12
N ALA A 547 -16.80 5.14 6.86
CA ALA A 547 -16.80 3.75 6.39
C ALA A 547 -18.23 3.21 6.18
N ALA A 548 -19.18 3.56 7.06
CA ALA A 548 -20.58 3.19 6.91
C ALA A 548 -21.21 3.84 5.68
N ILE A 549 -21.00 5.14 5.46
CA ILE A 549 -21.47 5.85 4.26
C ILE A 549 -20.90 5.21 3.00
N LEU A 550 -19.59 4.94 2.96
CA LEU A 550 -18.96 4.27 1.83
C LEU A 550 -19.54 2.86 1.61
N GLY A 551 -19.78 2.10 2.67
CA GLY A 551 -20.42 0.79 2.59
C GLY A 551 -21.83 0.87 2.01
N ILE A 552 -22.63 1.86 2.43
CA ILE A 552 -23.98 2.10 1.89
C ILE A 552 -23.90 2.44 0.40
N LEU A 553 -23.00 3.34 -0.01
CA LEU A 553 -22.81 3.70 -1.42
C LEU A 553 -22.42 2.49 -2.26
N VAL A 554 -21.48 1.66 -1.79
CA VAL A 554 -21.08 0.41 -2.44
C VAL A 554 -22.28 -0.53 -2.62
N ILE A 555 -23.07 -0.72 -1.56
CA ILE A 555 -24.27 -1.56 -1.60
C ILE A 555 -25.28 -0.99 -2.59
N MET A 556 -25.53 0.32 -2.56
CA MET A 556 -26.45 0.99 -3.49
C MET A 556 -26.02 0.79 -4.94
N THR A 557 -24.74 1.01 -5.27
CA THR A 557 -24.21 0.80 -6.62
C THR A 557 -24.37 -0.67 -7.05
N VAL A 558 -24.01 -1.62 -6.19
CA VAL A 558 -24.16 -3.06 -6.50
C VAL A 558 -25.63 -3.44 -6.67
N VAL A 559 -26.51 -2.91 -5.83
CA VAL A 559 -27.96 -3.16 -5.91
C VAL A 559 -28.56 -2.55 -7.17
N GLN A 560 -28.15 -1.34 -7.58
CA GLN A 560 -28.57 -0.75 -8.85
C GLN A 560 -28.15 -1.61 -10.04
N GLU A 561 -26.90 -2.08 -10.04
CA GLU A 561 -26.39 -2.97 -11.07
C GLU A 561 -27.16 -4.29 -11.09
N ILE A 562 -27.56 -4.84 -9.94
CA ILE A 562 -28.35 -6.09 -9.92
C ILE A 562 -29.81 -5.85 -10.36
N ARG A 563 -30.45 -4.77 -9.87
CA ARG A 563 -31.90 -4.58 -9.94
C ARG A 563 -32.43 -4.05 -11.27
N GLY A 564 -31.60 -3.51 -12.16
CA GLY A 564 -32.14 -2.92 -13.39
C GLY A 564 -32.09 -1.42 -13.49
N GLY A 565 -32.14 -0.70 -12.36
CA GLY A 565 -32.55 0.71 -12.35
C GLY A 565 -31.44 1.69 -12.01
N GLY A 566 -31.40 2.78 -12.80
CA GLY A 566 -30.84 4.05 -12.35
C GLY A 566 -31.56 4.53 -11.07
N LEU A 567 -30.88 5.35 -10.28
CA LEU A 567 -31.57 6.10 -9.24
C LEU A 567 -32.29 7.25 -9.96
N LEU A 568 -33.62 7.22 -9.82
CA LEU A 568 -34.65 8.10 -10.39
C LEU A 568 -35.01 7.78 -11.83
#